data_AF-A0A965EI49-F1
#
_entry.id   AF-A0A965EI49-F1
#
_cell.length_a   1.000
_cell.length_b   1.000
_cell.length_c   1.000
_cell.angle_alpha   90.00
_cell.angle_beta   90.00
_cell.angle_gamma   90.00
#
_symmetry.space_group_name_H-M   'P 1'
#
loop_
_entity.id
_entity.type
_entity.pdbx_description
1 polymer ?
#
loop_
_entity_poly.entity_id
_entity_poly.type
_entity_poly.pdbx_seq_one_letter_code
_entity_poly.pdbx_strand_id
1 'polypeptide(L)'
;MKLKNLKTRLIKLPTNIELTLYLIKQDLKSTKLSNGLAAIGFTDSLFETYYGSFVIAYLGFQENDEATHKLYFDLLDKYSNKVDSSNESLMKYTMKIYVELQIAKKEKLKALK
;
A
#
# COMPACT_ATOMS: atom_id res chain seq x y z
N MET A 1 25.35 2.99 -14.29
CA MET A 1 25.85 3.03 -12.90
C MET A 1 26.24 1.61 -12.47
N LYS A 2 27.52 1.35 -12.16
CA LYS A 2 28.01 -0.01 -11.86
C LYS A 2 27.66 -0.39 -10.41
N LEU A 3 26.77 -1.37 -10.23
CA LEU A 3 26.25 -1.89 -8.95
C LEU A 3 27.30 -2.56 -8.03
N LYS A 4 28.60 -2.44 -8.32
CA LYS A 4 29.67 -3.25 -7.71
C LYS A 4 30.08 -2.82 -6.28
N ASN A 5 29.61 -1.67 -5.78
CA ASN A 5 30.07 -1.10 -4.51
C ASN A 5 28.98 -0.97 -3.42
N LEU A 6 27.81 -1.59 -3.59
CA LEU A 6 26.80 -1.63 -2.54
C LEU A 6 27.13 -2.76 -1.55
N LYS A 7 27.67 -2.41 -0.37
CA LYS A 7 27.79 -3.29 0.81
C LYS A 7 26.44 -3.71 1.42
N THR A 8 25.36 -3.63 0.65
CA THR A 8 24.03 -4.06 1.07
C THR A 8 23.82 -5.50 0.62
N ARG A 9 23.60 -6.43 1.56
CA ARG A 9 23.11 -7.76 1.21
C ARG A 9 21.74 -7.59 0.56
N LEU A 10 21.67 -7.83 -0.75
CA LEU A 10 20.38 -7.86 -1.46
C LEU A 10 19.64 -9.11 -1.00
N ILE A 11 18.68 -8.93 -0.10
CA ILE A 11 17.80 -10.00 0.36
C ILE A 11 16.62 -10.06 -0.62
N LYS A 12 16.42 -11.22 -1.25
CA LYS A 12 15.21 -11.44 -2.06
C LYS A 12 14.01 -11.49 -1.13
N LEU A 13 12.99 -10.70 -1.43
CA LEU A 13 11.77 -10.72 -0.63
C LEU A 13 10.98 -12.00 -0.91
N PRO A 14 10.28 -12.55 0.09
CA PRO A 14 9.29 -13.61 -0.15
C PRO A 14 8.24 -13.16 -1.17
N THR A 15 7.79 -14.07 -2.04
CA THR A 15 6.85 -13.78 -3.13
C THR A 15 5.58 -13.07 -2.65
N ASN A 16 5.02 -13.47 -1.51
CA ASN A 16 3.82 -12.83 -0.96
C ASN A 16 4.07 -11.38 -0.56
N ILE A 17 5.27 -11.06 -0.05
CA ILE A 17 5.63 -9.69 0.30
C ILE A 17 5.81 -8.87 -0.98
N GLU A 18 6.50 -9.41 -1.98
CA GLU A 18 6.68 -8.74 -3.28
C GLU A 18 5.32 -8.43 -3.94
N LEU A 19 4.42 -9.41 -3.95
CA LEU A 19 3.07 -9.25 -4.50
C LEU A 19 2.24 -8.24 -3.69
N THR A 20 2.28 -8.31 -2.36
CA THR A 20 1.57 -7.35 -1.50
C THR A 20 2.03 -5.92 -1.77
N LEU A 21 3.36 -5.70 -1.82
CA LEU A 21 3.92 -4.39 -2.12
C LEU A 21 3.54 -3.91 -3.53
N TYR A 22 3.52 -4.82 -4.50
CA TYR A 22 3.07 -4.50 -5.85
C TYR A 22 1.60 -4.04 -5.87
N LEU A 23 0.71 -4.77 -5.20
CA LEU A 23 -0.72 -4.43 -5.13
C LEU A 23 -0.94 -3.08 -4.43
N ILE A 24 -0.31 -2.87 -3.27
CA ILE A 24 -0.37 -1.57 -2.55
C ILE A 24 0.10 -0.43 -3.45
N LYS A 25 1.17 -0.65 -4.22
CA LYS A 25 1.69 0.35 -5.15
C LYS A 25 0.70 0.70 -6.26
N GLN A 26 -0.04 -0.28 -6.79
CA GLN A 26 -1.04 -0.02 -7.82
C GLN A 26 -2.26 0.71 -7.26
N ASP A 27 -2.76 0.29 -6.09
CA ASP A 27 -3.86 0.99 -5.41
C ASP A 27 -3.47 2.44 -5.13
N LEU A 28 -2.27 2.70 -4.62
CA LEU A 28 -1.78 4.05 -4.33
C LEU A 28 -1.69 4.94 -5.59
N LYS A 29 -1.31 4.36 -6.74
CA LYS A 29 -1.35 5.07 -8.03
C LYS A 29 -2.78 5.36 -8.47
N SER A 30 -3.67 4.39 -8.34
CA SER A 30 -5.09 4.52 -8.68
C SER A 30 -5.72 5.64 -7.86
N THR A 31 -5.55 5.62 -6.54
CA THR A 31 -6.08 6.65 -5.63
C THR A 31 -5.51 8.03 -5.96
N LYS A 32 -4.21 8.16 -6.25
CA LYS A 32 -3.63 9.46 -6.63
C LYS A 32 -4.23 9.99 -7.95
N LEU A 33 -4.44 9.11 -8.93
CA LEU A 33 -5.07 9.48 -10.19
C LEU A 33 -6.51 9.93 -9.95
N SER A 34 -7.30 9.13 -9.22
CA SER A 34 -8.69 9.46 -8.86
C SER A 34 -8.78 10.78 -8.13
N ASN A 35 -7.93 11.02 -7.13
CA ASN A 35 -7.90 12.29 -6.39
C ASN A 35 -7.55 13.47 -7.31
N GLY A 36 -6.61 13.28 -8.25
CA GLY A 36 -6.25 14.31 -9.23
C GLY A 36 -7.38 14.62 -10.21
N LEU A 37 -8.11 13.60 -10.67
CA LEU A 37 -9.29 13.75 -11.55
C LEU A 37 -10.44 14.44 -10.81
N ALA A 38 -10.72 14.04 -9.57
CA ALA A 38 -11.73 14.66 -8.74
C ALA A 38 -11.43 16.15 -8.49
N ALA A 39 -10.17 16.51 -8.26
CA ALA A 39 -9.74 17.90 -8.04
C ALA A 39 -10.01 18.83 -9.23
N ILE A 40 -10.15 18.29 -10.45
CA ILE A 40 -10.46 19.07 -11.66
C ILE A 40 -11.92 18.90 -12.13
N GLY A 41 -12.78 18.30 -11.29
CA GLY A 41 -14.22 18.18 -11.53
C GLY A 41 -14.69 16.84 -12.13
N PHE A 42 -13.80 15.86 -12.31
CA PHE A 42 -14.19 14.49 -12.69
C PHE A 42 -14.47 13.67 -11.43
N THR A 43 -15.65 13.83 -10.84
CA THR A 43 -16.07 13.13 -9.61
C THR A 43 -16.82 11.83 -9.88
N ASP A 44 -17.43 11.67 -11.05
CA ASP A 44 -18.29 10.52 -11.39
C ASP A 44 -17.55 9.37 -12.09
N SER A 45 -16.24 9.50 -12.29
CA SER A 45 -15.45 8.48 -12.96
C SER A 45 -14.87 7.49 -11.94
N LEU A 46 -15.51 6.32 -11.83
CA LEU A 46 -15.05 5.17 -11.05
C LEU A 46 -13.80 4.53 -11.69
N PHE A 47 -12.64 5.17 -11.54
CA PHE A 47 -11.33 4.59 -11.92
C PHE A 47 -10.61 3.96 -10.73
N GLU A 48 -11.35 3.48 -9.73
CA GLU A 48 -10.75 2.83 -8.57
C GLU A 48 -10.55 1.35 -8.84
N THR A 49 -9.28 0.98 -8.96
CA THR A 49 -8.90 -0.42 -8.88
C THR A 49 -8.92 -0.81 -7.40
N TYR A 50 -9.60 -1.91 -7.06
CA TYR A 50 -9.77 -2.34 -5.67
C TYR A 50 -8.97 -3.62 -5.42
N TYR A 51 -7.70 -3.49 -4.99
CA TYR A 51 -6.90 -4.64 -4.56
C TYR A 51 -6.89 -4.85 -3.04
N GLY A 52 -7.63 -4.04 -2.28
CA GLY A 52 -7.65 -4.07 -0.80
C GLY A 52 -7.91 -5.44 -0.20
N SER A 53 -8.90 -6.18 -0.69
CA SER A 53 -9.18 -7.55 -0.19
C SER A 53 -7.99 -8.50 -0.39
N PHE A 54 -7.29 -8.40 -1.52
CA PHE A 54 -6.10 -9.22 -1.77
C PHE A 54 -4.95 -8.82 -0.84
N VAL A 55 -4.70 -7.52 -0.67
CA VAL A 55 -3.66 -7.02 0.24
C VAL A 55 -3.90 -7.53 1.66
N ILE A 56 -5.14 -7.46 2.13
CA ILE A 56 -5.55 -7.89 3.47
C ILE A 56 -5.40 -9.41 3.64
N ALA A 57 -5.83 -10.19 2.64
CA ALA A 57 -5.67 -11.64 2.63
C ALA A 57 -4.18 -12.05 2.61
N TYR A 58 -3.34 -11.46 1.77
CA TYR A 58 -1.90 -11.76 1.70
C TYR A 58 -1.15 -11.37 2.99
N LEU A 59 -1.63 -10.35 3.70
CA LEU A 59 -1.12 -9.98 5.01
C LEU A 59 -1.63 -10.91 6.12
N GLY A 60 -2.57 -11.81 5.85
CA GLY A 60 -3.11 -12.78 6.80
C GLY A 60 -4.01 -12.16 7.86
N PHE A 61 -4.76 -11.11 7.49
CA PHE A 61 -5.92 -10.66 8.25
C PHE A 61 -7.14 -11.55 7.93
N GLN A 62 -8.18 -11.48 8.75
CA GLN A 62 -9.45 -12.15 8.46
C GLN A 62 -10.15 -11.43 7.30
N GLU A 63 -10.70 -12.18 6.34
CA GLU A 63 -11.26 -11.66 5.07
C GLU A 63 -12.39 -10.64 5.23
N ASN A 64 -13.07 -10.61 6.39
CA ASN A 64 -14.22 -9.73 6.65
C ASN A 64 -13.96 -8.70 7.75
N ASP A 65 -12.69 -8.37 8.01
CA ASP A 65 -12.30 -7.38 9.03
C ASP A 65 -12.47 -5.96 8.49
N GLU A 66 -13.69 -5.43 8.56
CA GLU A 66 -14.06 -4.09 8.10
C GLU A 66 -13.13 -3.00 8.63
N ALA A 67 -12.70 -3.11 9.89
CA ALA A 67 -11.77 -2.17 10.49
C ALA A 67 -10.39 -2.18 9.80
N THR A 68 -9.92 -3.34 9.34
CA THR A 68 -8.67 -3.45 8.55
C THR A 68 -8.85 -2.89 7.15
N HIS A 69 -9.99 -3.16 6.49
CA HIS A 69 -10.31 -2.54 5.22
C HIS A 69 -10.31 -1.01 5.33
N LYS A 70 -11.01 -0.47 6.32
CA LYS A 70 -11.04 0.97 6.58
C LYS A 70 -9.65 1.53 6.83
N LEU A 71 -8.85 0.89 7.69
CA LEU A 71 -7.47 1.30 7.94
C LEU A 71 -6.65 1.36 6.63
N TYR A 72 -6.81 0.36 5.76
CA TYR A 72 -6.10 0.32 4.50
C TYR A 72 -6.48 1.50 3.59
N PHE A 73 -7.77 1.81 3.45
CA PHE A 73 -8.22 2.97 2.66
C PHE A 73 -7.78 4.30 3.25
N ASP A 74 -7.86 4.45 4.58
CA ASP A 74 -7.39 5.64 5.28
C ASP A 74 -5.88 5.87 5.01
N LEU A 75 -5.09 4.80 4.96
CA LEU A 75 -3.66 4.87 4.63
C LEU A 75 -3.42 5.24 3.17
N LEU A 76 -4.18 4.68 2.22
CA LEU A 76 -4.09 5.02 0.81
C LEU A 76 -4.37 6.51 0.60
N ASP A 77 -5.44 7.04 1.17
CA ASP A 77 -5.80 8.46 1.02
C ASP A 77 -4.79 9.40 1.73
N LYS A 78 -4.36 9.05 2.94
CA LYS A 78 -3.31 9.78 3.68
C LYS A 78 -2.01 9.91 2.88
N TYR A 79 -1.66 8.89 2.10
CA TYR A 79 -0.38 8.83 1.40
C TYR A 79 -0.45 9.18 -0.08
N SER A 80 -1.60 9.02 -0.75
CA SER A 80 -1.78 9.38 -2.17
C SER A 80 -1.45 10.84 -2.41
N ASN A 81 -1.89 11.71 -1.49
CA ASN A 81 -1.66 13.16 -1.53
C ASN A 81 -0.19 13.56 -1.29
N LYS A 82 0.65 12.63 -0.78
CA LYS A 82 2.07 12.88 -0.49
C LYS A 82 3.01 12.32 -1.53
N VAL A 83 2.52 11.45 -2.42
CA VAL A 83 3.28 10.87 -3.53
C VAL A 83 3.52 11.97 -4.56
N ASP A 84 4.76 12.16 -4.98
CA ASP A 84 5.11 13.03 -6.11
C ASP A 84 5.13 12.23 -7.43
N SER A 85 5.63 12.79 -8.53
CA SER A 85 5.71 12.08 -9.83
C SER A 85 6.85 11.04 -9.90
N SER A 86 7.72 10.97 -8.89
CA SER A 86 8.86 10.06 -8.87
C SER A 86 8.47 8.64 -8.42
N ASN A 87 9.13 7.64 -9.01
CA ASN A 87 8.98 6.24 -8.59
C ASN A 87 9.55 5.99 -7.17
N GLU A 88 10.50 6.82 -6.72
CA GLU A 88 11.09 6.73 -5.39
C GLU A 88 10.09 7.11 -4.30
N SER A 89 9.36 8.22 -4.46
CA SER A 89 8.32 8.62 -3.50
C SER A 89 7.21 7.58 -3.43
N LEU A 90 6.79 7.06 -4.59
CA LEU A 90 5.77 6.03 -4.66
C LEU A 90 6.17 4.76 -3.91
N MET A 91 7.41 4.28 -4.10
CA MET A 91 7.91 3.12 -3.37
C MET A 91 8.05 3.40 -1.87
N LYS A 92 8.54 4.59 -1.49
CA LYS A 92 8.65 5.02 -0.08
C LYS A 92 7.30 4.94 0.63
N TYR A 93 6.24 5.46 0.01
CA TYR A 93 4.90 5.44 0.62
C TYR A 93 4.24 4.06 0.57
N THR A 94 4.49 3.27 -0.48
CA THR A 94 4.11 1.85 -0.52
C THR A 94 4.68 1.09 0.68
N MET A 95 5.97 1.26 0.96
CA MET A 95 6.63 0.64 2.11
C MET A 95 6.08 1.13 3.45
N LYS A 96 5.76 2.42 3.57
CA LYS A 96 5.13 2.97 4.79
C LYS A 96 3.77 2.34 5.08
N ILE A 97 2.91 2.24 4.07
CA ILE A 97 1.60 1.58 4.18
C ILE A 97 1.79 0.14 4.65
N TYR A 98 2.68 -0.61 3.99
CA TYR A 98 2.96 -2.00 4.37
C TYR A 98 3.44 -2.13 5.83
N VAL A 99 4.33 -1.25 6.28
CA VAL A 99 4.82 -1.25 7.68
C VAL A 99 3.69 -0.92 8.66
N GLU A 100 2.86 0.08 8.38
CA GLU A 100 1.72 0.45 9.24
C GLU A 100 0.71 -0.71 9.37
N LEU A 101 0.42 -1.41 8.26
CA LEU A 101 -0.44 -2.60 8.30
C LEU A 101 0.19 -3.74 9.12
N GLN A 102 1.50 -3.97 9.00
CA GLN A 102 2.18 -5.00 9.81
C GLN A 102 2.22 -4.65 11.30
N ILE A 103 2.32 -3.37 11.65
CA ILE A 103 2.20 -2.91 13.04
C ILE A 103 0.78 -3.19 13.55
N ALA A 104 -0.25 -2.77 12.82
CA ALA A 104 -1.65 -3.00 13.18
C ALA A 104 -1.96 -4.49 13.35
N LYS A 105 -1.42 -5.35 12.48
CA LYS A 105 -1.54 -6.81 12.61
C LYS A 105 -0.96 -7.32 13.93
N LYS A 106 0.24 -6.85 14.29
CA LYS A 106 0.91 -7.24 15.55
C LYS A 106 0.12 -6.78 16.77
N GLU A 107 -0.46 -5.58 16.72
CA GLU A 107 -1.29 -5.04 17.81
C GLU A 107 -2.57 -5.84 17.99
N LYS A 108 -3.27 -6.17 16.89
CA LYS A 108 -4.44 -7.07 16.93
C LYS A 108 -4.10 -8.44 17.52
N LEU A 109 -2.96 -9.02 17.12
CA LEU A 109 -2.51 -10.31 17.67
C LEU A 109 -2.16 -10.25 19.16
N LYS A 110 -1.73 -9.10 19.67
CA LYS A 110 -1.49 -8.90 21.12
C LYS A 110 -2.79 -8.76 21.89
N ALA A 111 -3.79 -8.08 21.34
CA ALA A 111 -5.09 -7.89 21.99
C ALA A 111 -5.92 -9.17 22.12
N LEU A 112 -5.59 -10.21 21.35
CA LEU A 112 -6.24 -11.53 21.38
C LEU A 112 -5.58 -12.52 22.37
N LYS A 113 -4.50 -12.11 23.06
CA LYS A 113 -3.81 -12.92 24.07
C LYS A 113 -4.12 -12.39 25.46
#